data_AF-A0A9E5KCN3-F1
#
_entry.id   AF-A0A9E5KCN3-F1
#
_cell.length_a   1.000
_cell.length_b   1.000
_cell.length_c   1.000
_cell.angle_alpha   90.00
_cell.angle_beta   90.00
_cell.angle_gamma   90.00
#
_symmetry.space_group_name_H-M   'P 1'
#
loop_
_entity.id
_entity.type
_entity.pdbx_description
1 polymer ?
#
loop_
_entity_poly.entity_id
_entity_poly.type
_entity_poly.pdbx_seq_one_letter_code
_entity_poly.pdbx_strand_id
1 'polypeptide(L)'
;MKMRRFVLVVLLASCMSANRGVGQSTDDRAKVERILFLGNSITLHGPKPEIGWTGNWGMAASSLNSDYAHLLVAAIKKKTCSKLTIDPVSAGNIINIADIFERNYASYEPSRIRKQLDWKADAVILQFGENVPGPGFRSDLFHTGLKALMNDIKASGNPRIYVTGTILGGVKELDEI
;
A
#
# COMPACT_ATOMS: atom_id res chain seq x y z
N MET A 1 7.09 6.25 20.20
CA MET A 1 7.71 5.13 19.46
C MET A 1 8.62 5.76 18.41
N LYS A 2 9.95 5.57 18.44
CA LYS A 2 10.85 6.23 17.48
C LYS A 2 10.64 5.62 16.09
N MET A 3 10.01 6.36 15.18
CA MET A 3 9.80 5.92 13.80
C MET A 3 11.11 6.04 13.03
N ARG A 4 11.77 4.91 12.77
CA ARG A 4 12.97 4.87 11.93
C ARG A 4 12.53 5.02 10.47
N ARG A 5 13.04 6.03 9.78
CA ARG A 5 12.93 6.19 8.32
C ARG A 5 13.38 4.89 7.65
N PHE A 6 12.45 4.17 7.02
CA PHE A 6 12.76 2.97 6.24
C PHE A 6 13.00 3.38 4.79
N VAL A 7 14.26 3.36 4.37
CA VAL A 7 14.63 3.40 2.95
C VAL A 7 14.34 2.01 2.39
N LEU A 8 13.47 1.92 1.38
CA LEU A 8 13.24 0.68 0.63
C LEU A 8 14.47 0.38 -0.23
N VAL A 9 15.46 -0.32 0.34
CA VAL A 9 16.61 -0.81 -0.42
C VAL A 9 16.19 -2.07 -1.17
N VAL A 10 15.95 -1.95 -2.47
CA VAL A 10 15.62 -3.08 -3.32
C VAL A 10 16.90 -3.84 -3.70
N LEU A 11 17.35 -4.74 -2.82
CA LEU A 11 18.49 -5.62 -3.10
C LEU A 11 18.30 -6.36 -4.44
N LEU A 12 19.34 -6.34 -5.27
CA LEU A 12 19.40 -7.02 -6.56
C LEU A 12 19.75 -8.48 -6.31
N ALA A 13 18.75 -9.36 -6.30
CA ALA A 13 18.96 -10.78 -6.52
C ALA A 13 18.61 -11.08 -7.98
N SER A 14 19.62 -11.43 -8.77
CA SER A 14 19.47 -11.87 -10.15
C SER A 14 18.87 -13.28 -10.16
N CYS A 15 17.89 -13.52 -11.03
CA CYS A 15 17.36 -14.85 -11.29
C CYS A 15 18.41 -15.65 -12.06
N MET A 16 19.22 -16.43 -11.34
CA MET A 16 19.99 -17.52 -11.95
C MET A 16 19.29 -18.82 -11.60
N SER A 17 18.80 -19.53 -12.62
CA SER A 17 18.39 -20.93 -12.49
C SER A 17 19.64 -21.77 -12.21
N ALA A 18 19.96 -21.96 -10.94
CA ALA A 18 20.99 -22.89 -10.51
C ALA A 18 20.31 -24.21 -10.13
N ASN A 19 20.48 -25.21 -10.99
CA ASN A 19 20.21 -26.60 -10.67
C ASN A 19 21.23 -27.04 -9.59
N ARG A 20 20.83 -27.15 -8.32
CA ARG A 20 21.68 -27.71 -7.25
C ARG A 20 20.88 -28.53 -6.24
N GLY A 21 21.53 -29.61 -5.84
CA GLY A 21 21.01 -30.72 -5.06
C GLY A 21 20.64 -30.40 -3.62
N VAL A 22 20.01 -31.41 -3.05
CA VAL A 22 19.52 -31.56 -1.67
C VAL A 22 20.42 -30.86 -0.64
N GLY A 23 19.85 -29.84 -0.02
CA GLY A 23 20.30 -29.18 1.20
C GLY A 23 19.18 -28.25 1.65
N GLN A 24 18.51 -28.56 2.75
CA GLN A 24 17.49 -27.70 3.36
C GLN A 24 18.14 -26.39 3.80
N SER A 25 18.06 -25.36 2.97
CA SER A 25 18.15 -23.97 3.41
C SER A 25 16.73 -23.46 3.60
N THR A 26 16.40 -23.06 4.83
CA THR A 26 15.20 -22.27 5.13
C THR A 26 15.42 -20.86 4.59
N ASP A 27 15.33 -20.67 3.28
CA ASP A 27 15.19 -19.34 2.69
C ASP A 27 13.76 -18.86 2.99
N ASP A 28 13.57 -18.36 4.20
CA ASP A 28 12.33 -17.83 4.76
C ASP A 28 11.93 -16.48 4.11
N ARG A 29 12.34 -16.25 2.85
CA ARG A 29 11.77 -15.20 2.00
C ARG A 29 10.33 -15.59 1.71
N ALA A 30 9.44 -15.29 2.65
CA ALA A 30 8.01 -15.50 2.54
C ALA A 30 7.56 -15.06 1.15
N LYS A 31 7.09 -16.02 0.37
CA LYS A 31 6.60 -15.82 -0.99
C LYS A 31 5.47 -14.80 -0.93
N VAL A 32 5.61 -13.70 -1.68
CA VAL A 32 4.53 -12.71 -1.82
C VAL A 32 3.73 -13.10 -3.05
N GLU A 33 2.51 -13.60 -2.86
CA GLU A 33 1.58 -13.93 -3.95
C GLU A 33 0.39 -12.98 -4.01
N ARG A 34 0.08 -12.31 -2.91
CA ARG A 34 -1.01 -11.34 -2.77
C ARG A 34 -0.49 -10.04 -2.16
N ILE A 35 -0.52 -8.97 -2.96
CA ILE A 35 -0.23 -7.60 -2.52
C ILE A 35 -1.52 -6.78 -2.55
N LEU A 36 -1.82 -6.13 -1.43
CA LEU A 36 -2.93 -5.20 -1.29
C LEU A 36 -2.38 -3.78 -1.23
N PHE A 37 -2.91 -2.89 -2.06
CA PHE A 37 -2.60 -1.46 -2.06
C PHE A 37 -3.79 -0.71 -1.47
N LEU A 38 -3.56 -0.05 -0.34
CA LEU A 38 -4.51 0.87 0.28
C LEU A 38 -3.87 2.26 0.24
N GLY A 39 -4.39 3.15 -0.60
CA GLY A 39 -3.86 4.50 -0.63
C GLY A 39 -4.88 5.52 -1.11
N ASN A 40 -4.42 6.69 -1.53
CA ASN A 40 -5.32 7.74 -2.02
C ASN A 40 -5.38 7.78 -3.56
N SER A 41 -5.67 8.94 -4.15
CA SER A 41 -5.78 9.10 -5.61
C SER A 41 -4.50 8.76 -6.36
N ILE A 42 -3.32 8.89 -5.74
CA ILE A 42 -2.04 8.44 -6.30
C ILE A 42 -2.00 6.91 -6.47
N THR A 43 -2.77 6.18 -5.66
CA THR A 43 -2.90 4.71 -5.74
C THR A 43 -3.97 4.29 -6.73
N LEU A 44 -5.15 4.88 -6.64
CA LEU A 44 -6.23 4.64 -7.59
C LEU A 44 -7.16 5.85 -7.65
N HIS A 45 -7.43 6.33 -8.86
CA HIS A 45 -8.50 7.27 -9.10
C HIS A 45 -9.27 6.86 -10.34
N GLY A 46 -10.59 6.80 -10.21
CA GLY A 46 -11.48 6.63 -11.35
C GLY A 46 -11.48 7.87 -12.25
N PRO A 47 -12.03 7.76 -13.46
CA PRO A 47 -12.12 8.89 -14.39
C PRO A 47 -12.84 10.08 -13.76
N LYS A 48 -12.27 11.26 -13.94
CA LYS A 48 -12.80 12.56 -13.54
C LYS A 48 -12.46 13.61 -14.61
N PRO A 49 -13.20 13.63 -15.74
CA PRO A 49 -12.90 14.50 -16.87
C PRO A 49 -12.86 15.99 -16.52
N GLU A 50 -13.58 16.40 -15.47
CA GLU A 50 -13.65 17.78 -14.99
C GLU A 50 -12.30 18.32 -14.50
N ILE A 51 -11.37 17.42 -14.13
CA ILE A 51 -9.99 17.78 -13.75
C ILE A 51 -8.97 17.29 -14.78
N GLY A 52 -9.42 16.92 -15.98
CA GLY A 52 -8.56 16.38 -17.04
C GLY A 52 -8.07 14.95 -16.81
N TRP A 53 -8.69 14.19 -15.89
CA TRP A 53 -8.31 12.81 -15.61
C TRP A 53 -9.27 11.82 -16.28
N THR A 54 -8.79 11.03 -17.24
CA THR A 54 -9.62 10.03 -17.94
C THR A 54 -9.26 8.59 -17.61
N GLY A 55 -8.18 8.38 -16.85
CA GLY A 55 -7.68 7.07 -16.48
C GLY A 55 -8.44 6.43 -15.31
N ASN A 56 -8.22 5.14 -15.14
CA ASN A 56 -8.67 4.37 -13.96
C ASN A 56 -7.47 3.67 -13.31
N TRP A 57 -6.55 4.49 -12.82
CA TRP A 57 -5.26 4.08 -12.24
C TRP A 57 -4.74 5.20 -11.33
N GLY A 58 -3.53 5.05 -10.78
CA GLY A 58 -2.95 6.07 -9.92
C GLY A 58 -2.78 7.44 -10.60
N MET A 59 -3.28 8.50 -9.97
CA MET A 59 -3.05 9.88 -10.43
C MET A 59 -1.54 10.18 -10.48
N ALA A 60 -1.15 11.03 -11.44
CA ALA A 60 0.23 11.34 -11.86
C ALA A 60 0.86 10.35 -12.85
N ALA A 61 0.23 9.21 -13.15
CA ALA A 61 0.70 8.31 -14.19
C ALA A 61 0.05 8.58 -15.56
N SER A 62 0.82 8.46 -16.64
CA SER A 62 0.32 8.61 -18.01
C SER A 62 -0.51 7.43 -18.52
N SER A 63 -0.41 6.27 -17.87
CA SER A 63 -1.14 5.06 -18.22
C SER A 63 -1.23 4.10 -17.03
N LEU A 64 -2.13 3.12 -17.11
CA LEU A 64 -2.25 2.03 -16.12
C LEU A 64 -0.90 1.35 -15.83
N ASN A 65 -0.15 1.00 -16.89
CA ASN A 65 1.13 0.31 -16.75
C ASN A 65 2.27 1.19 -16.24
N SER A 66 2.03 2.51 -16.13
CA SER A 66 3.01 3.49 -15.66
C SER A 66 2.71 3.97 -14.23
N ASP A 67 1.63 3.52 -13.58
CA ASP A 67 1.40 3.86 -12.19
C ASP A 67 2.31 3.07 -11.24
N TYR A 68 2.50 3.58 -10.02
CA TYR A 68 3.45 2.98 -9.10
C TYR A 68 3.05 1.56 -8.65
N ALA A 69 1.76 1.26 -8.55
CA ALA A 69 1.29 -0.05 -8.11
C ALA A 69 1.61 -1.12 -9.15
N HIS A 70 1.34 -0.81 -10.43
CA HIS A 70 1.66 -1.67 -11.56
C HIS A 70 3.17 -1.81 -11.78
N LEU A 71 3.92 -0.71 -11.67
CA LEU A 71 5.38 -0.74 -11.74
C LEU A 71 6.01 -1.55 -10.61
N LEU A 72 5.51 -1.40 -9.37
CA LEU A 72 6.02 -2.17 -8.22
C LEU A 72 5.77 -3.67 -8.42
N VAL A 73 4.58 -4.05 -8.87
CA VAL A 73 4.26 -5.46 -9.12
C VAL A 73 5.08 -6.02 -10.27
N ALA A 74 5.25 -5.28 -11.35
CA ALA A 74 6.13 -5.68 -12.46
C ALA A 74 7.58 -5.88 -11.98
N ALA A 75 8.09 -4.98 -11.14
CA ALA A 75 9.43 -5.07 -10.56
C ALA A 75 9.58 -6.29 -9.64
N ILE A 76 8.59 -6.57 -8.78
CA ILE A 76 8.60 -7.75 -7.92
C ILE A 76 8.56 -9.02 -8.75
N LYS A 77 7.64 -9.14 -9.72
CA LYS A 77 7.57 -10.28 -10.65
C LYS A 77 8.91 -10.57 -11.32
N LYS A 78 9.56 -9.52 -11.83
CA LYS A 78 10.87 -9.62 -12.48
C LYS A 78 11.96 -10.11 -11.51
N LYS A 79 11.91 -9.71 -10.24
CA LYS A 79 12.91 -10.08 -9.23
C LYS A 79 12.69 -11.44 -8.59
N THR A 80 11.45 -11.89 -8.46
CA THR A 80 11.10 -13.09 -7.65
C THR A 80 10.50 -14.22 -8.46
N CYS A 81 10.26 -14.01 -9.77
CA CYS A 81 9.48 -14.92 -10.61
C CYS A 81 8.09 -15.24 -10.04
N SER A 82 7.53 -14.37 -9.19
CA SER A 82 6.20 -14.54 -8.58
C SER A 82 5.08 -14.51 -9.62
N LYS A 83 3.98 -15.19 -9.33
CA LYS A 83 2.73 -15.14 -10.11
C LYS A 83 1.76 -14.04 -9.64
N LEU A 84 2.28 -12.95 -9.07
CA LEU A 84 1.46 -11.85 -8.55
C LEU A 84 0.42 -11.39 -9.58
N THR A 85 -0.80 -11.11 -9.15
CA THR A 85 -1.79 -10.42 -9.98
C THR A 85 -2.30 -9.20 -9.23
N ILE A 86 -2.53 -8.13 -9.96
CA ILE A 86 -3.21 -6.95 -9.47
C ILE A 86 -4.38 -6.66 -10.38
N ASP A 87 -5.51 -6.36 -9.76
CA ASP A 87 -6.72 -5.99 -10.46
C ASP A 87 -7.58 -5.10 -9.54
N PRO A 88 -7.65 -3.78 -9.81
CA PRO A 88 -8.48 -2.87 -9.03
C PRO A 88 -9.98 -3.20 -9.16
N VAL A 89 -10.41 -3.86 -10.23
CA VAL A 89 -11.82 -4.12 -10.57
C VAL A 89 -12.26 -5.49 -10.04
N SER A 90 -11.58 -6.57 -10.41
CA SER A 90 -12.02 -7.93 -10.05
C SER A 90 -11.49 -8.38 -8.68
N ALA A 91 -10.22 -8.13 -8.38
CA ALA A 91 -9.60 -8.53 -7.12
C ALA A 91 -9.79 -7.50 -6.02
N GLY A 92 -10.05 -6.23 -6.38
CA GLY A 92 -10.23 -5.13 -5.43
C GLY A 92 -9.01 -4.94 -4.52
N ASN A 93 -7.82 -5.33 -5.00
CA ASN A 93 -6.58 -5.30 -4.24
C ASN A 93 -5.74 -4.04 -4.50
N ILE A 94 -6.29 -3.08 -5.24
CA ILE A 94 -5.82 -1.70 -5.31
C ILE A 94 -7.05 -0.84 -5.06
N ILE A 95 -7.08 -0.09 -3.96
CA ILE A 95 -8.21 0.77 -3.63
C ILE A 95 -7.80 2.13 -3.09
N ASN A 96 -8.69 3.09 -3.35
CA ASN A 96 -8.65 4.41 -2.75
C ASN A 96 -9.35 4.40 -1.38
N ILE A 97 -8.59 4.66 -0.31
CA ILE A 97 -9.05 4.77 1.07
C ILE A 97 -9.03 6.21 1.58
N ALA A 98 -8.91 7.23 0.72
CA ALA A 98 -8.83 8.62 1.17
C ALA A 98 -10.06 9.03 2.01
N ASP A 99 -11.26 8.65 1.56
CA ASP A 99 -12.51 8.89 2.30
C ASP A 99 -12.82 7.82 3.36
N ILE A 100 -12.03 6.74 3.43
CA ILE A 100 -12.17 5.68 4.43
C ILE A 100 -11.30 5.99 5.66
N PHE A 101 -10.09 6.48 5.43
CA PHE A 101 -9.08 6.65 6.46
C PHE A 101 -8.47 8.06 6.43
N GLU A 102 -7.84 8.47 5.34
CA GLU A 102 -6.98 9.66 5.32
C GLU A 102 -7.70 10.94 5.77
N ARG A 103 -8.91 11.20 5.24
CA ARG A 103 -9.74 12.36 5.60
C ARG A 103 -10.55 12.15 6.88
N ASN A 104 -10.74 10.89 7.28
CA ASN A 104 -11.68 10.47 8.32
C ASN A 104 -11.00 9.59 9.38
N TYR A 105 -9.73 9.86 9.69
CA TYR A 105 -8.88 8.95 10.47
C TYR A 105 -9.42 8.68 11.87
N ALA A 106 -10.16 9.64 12.43
CA ALA A 106 -10.77 9.53 13.75
C ALA A 106 -11.98 8.57 13.81
N SER A 107 -12.59 8.26 12.67
CA SER A 107 -13.78 7.41 12.54
C SER A 107 -13.54 6.25 11.57
N TYR A 108 -12.31 5.71 11.58
CA TYR A 108 -11.97 4.54 10.79
C TYR A 108 -12.80 3.33 11.24
N GLU A 109 -13.42 2.65 10.27
CA GLU A 109 -14.22 1.45 10.50
C GLU A 109 -13.76 0.32 9.56
N PRO A 110 -13.38 -0.87 10.09
CA PRO A 110 -12.84 -1.96 9.28
C PRO A 110 -13.85 -2.55 8.29
N SER A 111 -15.15 -2.39 8.56
CA SER A 111 -16.23 -2.80 7.66
C SER A 111 -16.09 -2.18 6.26
N ARG A 112 -15.53 -0.97 6.17
CA ARG A 112 -15.34 -0.24 4.90
C ARG A 112 -14.26 -0.83 4.00
N ILE A 113 -13.39 -1.68 4.53
CA ILE A 113 -12.38 -2.43 3.78
C ILE A 113 -12.49 -3.94 3.98
N ARG A 114 -13.66 -4.44 4.39
CA ARG A 114 -13.82 -5.84 4.79
C ARG A 114 -13.41 -6.81 3.68
N LYS A 115 -13.77 -6.52 2.42
CA LYS A 115 -13.39 -7.33 1.25
C LYS A 115 -11.86 -7.43 1.11
N GLN A 116 -11.14 -6.34 1.36
CA GLN A 116 -9.68 -6.29 1.29
C GLN A 116 -9.03 -7.08 2.43
N LEU A 117 -9.61 -7.02 3.63
CA LEU A 117 -9.15 -7.82 4.77
C LEU A 117 -9.40 -9.33 4.52
N ASP A 118 -10.55 -9.68 3.96
CA ASP A 118 -10.91 -11.07 3.61
C ASP A 118 -10.06 -11.65 2.48
N TRP A 119 -9.38 -10.80 1.70
CA TRP A 119 -8.48 -11.23 0.65
C TRP A 119 -7.17 -11.84 1.18
N LYS A 120 -6.86 -11.64 2.48
CA LYS A 120 -5.72 -12.24 3.19
C LYS A 120 -4.38 -11.99 2.49
N ALA A 121 -4.04 -10.72 2.25
CA ALA A 121 -2.79 -10.36 1.59
C ALA A 121 -1.55 -10.92 2.32
N ASP A 122 -0.47 -11.16 1.60
CA ASP A 122 0.84 -11.51 2.17
C ASP A 122 1.68 -10.24 2.44
N ALA A 123 1.39 -9.18 1.68
CA ALA A 123 1.94 -7.84 1.86
C ALA A 123 0.88 -6.76 1.63
N VAL A 124 0.96 -5.68 2.39
CA VAL A 124 0.11 -4.49 2.25
C VAL A 124 0.99 -3.26 2.06
N ILE A 125 0.68 -2.47 1.04
CA ILE A 125 1.25 -1.15 0.81
C ILE A 125 0.22 -0.11 1.25
N LEU A 126 0.59 0.70 2.23
CA LEU A 126 -0.18 1.88 2.65
C LEU A 126 0.47 3.11 2.01
N GLN A 127 -0.26 3.84 1.16
CA GLN A 127 0.21 5.09 0.52
C GLN A 127 -0.79 6.23 0.70
N PHE A 128 -0.58 7.05 1.73
CA PHE A 128 -1.42 8.21 2.03
C PHE A 128 -0.67 9.21 2.91
N GLY A 129 -1.30 10.37 3.12
CA GLY A 129 -0.82 11.47 3.97
C GLY A 129 -1.22 12.82 3.37
N GLU A 130 -1.28 12.90 2.05
CA GLU A 130 -1.48 14.13 1.28
C GLU A 130 -2.89 14.74 1.43
N ASN A 131 -3.91 13.95 1.81
CA ASN A 131 -5.27 14.45 2.08
C ASN A 131 -5.62 14.50 3.56
N VAL A 132 -4.67 14.32 4.49
CA VAL A 132 -4.99 14.49 5.91
C VAL A 132 -5.37 15.95 6.16
N PRO A 133 -6.54 16.24 6.77
CA PRO A 133 -6.98 17.61 6.97
C PRO A 133 -6.05 18.31 7.97
N GLY A 134 -5.51 19.47 7.56
CA GLY A 134 -4.71 20.32 8.44
C GLY A 134 -5.54 21.02 9.52
N PRO A 135 -6.60 21.76 9.17
CA PRO A 135 -7.48 22.36 10.16
C PRO A 135 -8.11 21.30 11.06
N GLY A 136 -7.95 21.45 12.37
CA GLY A 136 -8.47 20.49 13.34
C GLY A 136 -7.74 19.15 13.36
N PHE A 137 -6.51 19.07 12.83
CA PHE A 137 -5.70 17.87 12.94
C PHE A 137 -5.49 17.46 14.40
N ARG A 138 -5.63 16.16 14.67
CA ARG A 138 -5.51 15.56 15.98
C ARG A 138 -4.59 14.35 15.91
N SER A 139 -3.33 14.57 16.30
CA SER A 139 -2.27 13.55 16.25
C SER A 139 -2.60 12.30 17.08
N ASP A 140 -3.27 12.47 18.21
CA ASP A 140 -3.74 11.39 19.07
C ASP A 140 -4.79 10.51 18.39
N LEU A 141 -5.76 11.13 17.72
CA LEU A 141 -6.79 10.42 16.96
C LEU A 141 -6.23 9.79 15.70
N PHE A 142 -5.31 10.46 15.00
CA PHE A 142 -4.63 9.91 13.84
C PHE A 142 -3.82 8.66 14.22
N HIS A 143 -3.02 8.73 15.29
CA HIS A 143 -2.27 7.59 15.78
C HIS A 143 -3.20 6.44 16.21
N THR A 144 -4.31 6.75 16.87
CA THR A 144 -5.31 5.75 17.28
C THR A 144 -5.94 5.06 16.07
N GLY A 145 -6.41 5.84 15.09
CA GLY A 145 -7.00 5.32 13.86
C GLY A 145 -6.00 4.50 13.05
N LEU A 146 -4.77 5.00 12.85
CA LEU A 146 -3.73 4.28 12.12
C LEU A 146 -3.41 2.94 12.79
N LYS A 147 -3.31 2.93 14.12
CA LYS A 147 -3.08 1.71 14.88
C LYS A 147 -4.24 0.73 14.71
N ALA A 148 -5.49 1.19 14.72
CA ALA A 148 -6.65 0.34 14.47
C ALA A 148 -6.58 -0.28 13.06
N LEU A 149 -6.38 0.53 12.01
CA LEU A 149 -6.21 0.04 10.63
C LEU A 149 -5.09 -1.00 10.52
N MET A 150 -3.91 -0.71 11.08
CA MET A 150 -2.79 -1.64 11.05
C MET A 150 -3.08 -2.94 11.81
N ASN A 151 -3.77 -2.86 12.95
CA ASN A 151 -4.17 -4.03 13.72
C ASN A 151 -5.17 -4.90 12.95
N ASP A 152 -6.16 -4.32 12.28
CA ASP A 152 -7.11 -5.06 11.46
C ASP A 152 -6.44 -5.73 10.26
N ILE A 153 -5.51 -5.02 9.61
CA ILE A 153 -4.65 -5.60 8.56
C ILE A 153 -3.84 -6.78 9.12
N LYS A 154 -3.23 -6.63 10.30
CA LYS A 154 -2.48 -7.72 10.95
C LYS A 154 -3.38 -8.90 11.34
N ALA A 155 -4.57 -8.65 11.88
CA ALA A 155 -5.53 -9.68 12.25
C ALA A 155 -6.08 -10.42 11.02
N SER A 156 -6.05 -9.79 9.84
CA SER A 156 -6.52 -10.42 8.62
C SER A 156 -5.66 -11.65 8.25
N GLY A 157 -4.33 -11.57 8.29
CA GLY A 157 -3.47 -12.71 7.92
C GLY A 157 -2.01 -12.49 8.25
N ASN A 158 -1.72 -11.56 9.16
CA ASN A 158 -0.39 -11.10 9.51
C ASN A 158 0.52 -10.74 8.32
N PRO A 159 0.05 -9.96 7.32
CA PRO A 159 0.90 -9.54 6.20
C PRO A 159 2.09 -8.71 6.65
N ARG A 160 3.11 -8.61 5.80
CA ARG A 160 4.10 -7.54 5.88
C ARG A 160 3.44 -6.21 5.51
N ILE A 161 3.57 -5.19 6.35
CA ILE A 161 2.98 -3.87 6.10
C ILE A 161 4.10 -2.90 5.75
N TYR A 162 3.99 -2.24 4.61
CA TYR A 162 4.88 -1.18 4.17
C TYR A 162 4.07 0.11 4.13
N VAL A 163 4.48 1.08 4.94
CA VAL A 163 3.88 2.42 4.93
C VAL A 163 4.80 3.32 4.13
N THR A 164 4.26 3.89 3.06
CA THR A 164 4.89 4.86 2.19
C THR A 164 3.99 6.09 2.13
N GLY A 165 4.58 7.22 1.81
CA GLY A 165 3.90 8.50 1.80
C GLY A 165 4.77 9.52 2.46
N THR A 166 5.01 10.62 1.75
CA THR A 166 5.38 11.86 2.41
C THR A 166 4.07 12.38 2.98
N ILE A 167 4.00 12.45 4.30
CA ILE A 167 3.26 13.53 4.92
C ILE A 167 3.90 14.79 4.34
N LEU A 168 3.29 15.35 3.29
CA LEU A 168 3.84 16.49 2.58
C LEU A 168 3.43 17.73 3.36
N GLY A 169 4.19 18.13 4.39
CA GLY A 169 4.56 19.52 4.67
C GLY A 169 3.45 20.55 4.94
N GLY A 170 2.18 20.18 4.79
CA GLY A 170 1.01 21.05 4.84
C GLY A 170 0.34 21.03 6.20
N VAL A 171 0.72 20.06 7.04
CA VAL A 171 0.30 19.93 8.43
C VAL A 171 1.55 19.69 9.25
N LYS A 172 2.10 20.77 9.82
CA LYS A 172 3.38 20.74 10.54
C LYS A 172 3.39 19.68 11.64
N GLU A 173 2.27 19.52 12.34
CA GLU A 173 2.11 18.56 13.42
C GLU A 173 2.13 17.11 12.93
N LEU A 174 1.77 16.84 11.66
CA LEU A 174 1.83 15.51 11.07
C LEU A 174 3.26 15.20 10.61
N ASP A 175 4.03 16.20 10.16
CA ASP A 175 5.44 16.03 9.77
C ASP A 175 6.35 15.65 10.96
N GLU A 176 5.90 15.94 12.19
CA GLU A 176 6.63 15.70 13.43
C GLU A 176 6.33 14.33 14.07
N ILE A 177 5.42 13.53 13.49
CA ILE A 177 5.02 12.18 13.97
C ILE A 177 5.92 11.09 13.37
#